data_AF-A0A430FG84-F1
#
_entry.id   AF-A0A430FG84-F1
#
_cell.length_a   1.000
_cell.length_b   1.000
_cell.length_c   1.000
_cell.angle_alpha   90.00
_cell.angle_beta   90.00
_cell.angle_gamma   90.00
#
_symmetry.space_group_name_H-M   'P 1'
#
loop_
_entity.id
_entity.type
_entity.pdbx_description
1 polymer ?
#
loop_
_entity_poly.entity_id
_entity_poly.type
_entity_poly.pdbx_seq_one_letter_code
_entity_poly.pdbx_strand_id
1 'polypeptide(L)'
;MLSIIAGFLAGFAVGAVAFVLIGGGVPGLIVGAIAATAGYVAVSSLTERSRRIGSIAVELVPDGDKALAAIDQANARLKSISALRSRIIDMRVKAEADDFIAATNDLIRYVGEDPHSYPTLNHFINVYGEQTESLLNGYLDVERSGVTSQMGQARTEAIEALQALERTAAGELTRAVKAKTLALSADSDAIVRLSRMDGYDSDNATAAIADAGDSANSGDSASSSDSDGAAEHATAGKVA
;
A
#
# COMPACT_ATOMS: atom_id res chain seq x y z
N MET A 1 -13.20 -4.40 22.66
CA MET A 1 -13.69 -4.55 24.05
C MET A 1 -12.74 -3.92 25.07
N LEU A 2 -11.45 -4.28 25.09
CA LEU A 2 -10.48 -3.71 26.04
C LEU A 2 -10.34 -2.18 25.95
N SER A 3 -10.39 -1.61 24.74
CA SER A 3 -10.29 -0.16 24.49
C SER A 3 -11.51 0.61 25.00
N ILE A 4 -12.70 -0.01 24.95
CA ILE A 4 -13.95 0.57 25.47
C ILE A 4 -13.90 0.62 26.99
N ILE A 5 -13.42 -0.46 27.61
CA ILE A 5 -13.24 -0.56 29.06
C ILE A 5 -12.20 0.45 29.55
N ALA A 6 -11.06 0.56 28.85
CA ALA A 6 -10.01 1.53 29.19
C ALA A 6 -10.47 2.99 29.05
N GLY A 7 -11.23 3.31 28.00
CA GLY A 7 -11.81 4.64 27.81
C GLY A 7 -12.84 4.99 28.87
N PHE A 8 -13.67 4.03 29.29
CA PHE A 8 -14.64 4.21 30.36
C PHE A 8 -13.96 4.45 31.72
N LEU A 9 -12.91 3.68 32.04
CA LEU A 9 -12.12 3.85 33.27
C LEU A 9 -11.38 5.19 33.31
N ALA A 10 -10.79 5.63 32.19
CA ALA A 10 -10.11 6.93 32.10
C ALA A 10 -11.10 8.10 32.23
N GLY A 11 -12.24 8.04 31.54
CA GLY A 11 -13.30 9.05 31.64
C GLY A 11 -13.90 9.13 33.05
N PHE A 12 -14.10 7.99 33.71
CA PHE A 12 -14.58 7.92 35.08
C PHE A 12 -13.57 8.52 36.07
N ALA A 13 -12.28 8.23 35.90
CA ALA A 13 -11.22 8.80 36.74
C ALA A 13 -11.15 10.32 36.64
N VAL A 14 -11.22 10.88 35.42
CA VAL A 14 -11.22 12.34 35.20
C VAL A 14 -12.49 12.98 35.75
N GLY A 15 -13.65 12.36 35.53
CA GLY A 15 -14.93 12.82 36.09
C GLY A 15 -14.95 12.83 37.63
N ALA A 16 -14.36 11.81 38.26
CA ALA A 16 -14.25 11.72 39.72
C ALA A 16 -13.31 12.81 40.29
N VAL A 17 -12.20 13.10 39.62
CA VAL A 17 -11.29 14.18 40.03
C VAL A 17 -11.94 15.56 39.89
N ALA A 18 -12.68 15.81 38.81
CA ALA A 18 -13.42 17.06 38.61
C ALA A 18 -14.55 17.24 39.65
N PHE A 19 -15.22 16.15 40.03
CA PHE A 19 -16.27 16.15 41.05
C PHE A 19 -15.73 16.53 42.45
N VAL A 20 -14.54 16.03 42.80
CA VAL A 20 -13.88 16.31 44.09
C VAL A 20 -13.35 17.75 44.15
N LEU A 21 -12.79 18.28 43.05
CA LEU A 21 -12.24 19.64 43.01
C LEU A 21 -13.31 20.75 43.11
N ILE A 22 -14.55 20.48 42.69
CA ILE A 22 -15.65 21.47 42.69
C ILE A 22 -16.49 21.41 44.00
N GLY A 23 -16.12 20.53 44.94
CA GLY A 23 -16.70 20.51 46.30
C GLY A 23 -18.00 19.72 46.48
N GLY A 24 -18.41 18.93 45.47
CA GLY A 24 -19.55 18.01 45.56
C GLY A 24 -20.94 18.66 45.58
N GLY A 25 -21.87 18.13 44.78
CA GLY A 25 -23.27 18.59 44.66
C GLY A 25 -23.82 18.42 43.24
N VAL A 26 -25.13 18.67 43.06
CA VAL A 26 -25.82 18.65 41.75
C VAL A 26 -25.05 19.39 40.64
N PRO A 27 -24.48 20.60 40.86
CA PRO A 27 -23.68 21.27 39.82
C PRO A 27 -22.36 20.53 39.49
N GLY A 28 -21.71 19.91 40.48
CA GLY A 28 -20.51 19.10 40.25
C GLY A 28 -20.79 17.82 39.46
N LEU A 29 -22.00 17.26 39.60
CA LEU A 29 -22.46 16.11 38.80
C LEU A 29 -22.67 16.48 37.33
N ILE A 30 -23.21 17.66 37.06
CA ILE A 30 -23.40 18.17 35.68
C ILE A 30 -22.06 18.44 35.02
N VAL A 31 -21.14 19.14 35.70
CA VAL A 31 -19.80 19.42 35.17
C VAL A 31 -18.99 18.13 35.02
N GLY A 32 -19.08 17.20 35.96
CA GLY A 32 -18.45 15.88 35.88
C GLY A 32 -19.00 15.03 34.73
N ALA A 33 -20.32 15.07 34.48
CA ALA A 33 -20.93 14.36 33.35
C ALA A 33 -20.50 14.96 32.00
N ILE A 34 -20.42 16.30 31.89
CA ILE A 34 -19.94 16.98 30.69
C ILE A 34 -18.44 16.70 30.48
N ALA A 35 -17.64 16.71 31.54
CA ALA A 35 -16.22 16.37 31.48
C ALA A 35 -16.00 14.88 31.14
N ALA A 36 -16.88 13.99 31.59
CA ALA A 36 -16.84 12.56 31.27
C ALA A 36 -17.25 12.29 29.82
N THR A 37 -18.26 12.98 29.28
CA THR A 37 -18.61 12.88 27.85
C THR A 37 -17.55 13.52 26.98
N ALA A 38 -17.01 14.69 27.36
CA ALA A 38 -15.89 15.33 26.66
C ALA A 38 -14.61 14.48 26.75
N GLY A 39 -14.36 13.83 27.89
CA GLY A 39 -13.25 12.89 28.08
C GLY A 39 -13.44 11.61 27.27
N TYR A 40 -14.66 11.09 27.20
CA TYR A 40 -15.00 9.96 26.32
C TYR A 40 -14.82 10.32 24.85
N VAL A 41 -15.27 11.51 24.41
CA VAL A 41 -15.08 12.02 23.05
C VAL A 41 -13.61 12.31 22.76
N ALA A 42 -12.85 12.82 23.73
CA ALA A 42 -11.42 13.06 23.58
C ALA A 42 -10.65 11.73 23.47
N VAL A 43 -10.92 10.76 24.34
CA VAL A 43 -10.29 9.43 24.28
C VAL A 43 -10.78 8.64 23.08
N SER A 44 -12.05 8.76 22.67
CA SER A 44 -12.57 8.15 21.45
C SER A 44 -12.05 8.84 20.21
N SER A 45 -11.75 10.14 20.23
CA SER A 45 -11.08 10.88 19.15
C SER A 45 -9.55 10.65 19.12
N LEU A 46 -8.96 10.21 20.24
CA LEU A 46 -7.60 9.64 20.26
C LEU A 46 -7.57 8.16 19.83
N THR A 47 -8.68 7.43 20.00
CA THR A 47 -8.82 6.02 19.60
C THR A 47 -9.33 5.87 18.16
N GLU A 48 -10.12 6.83 17.67
CA GLU A 48 -10.22 7.20 16.27
C GLU A 48 -8.93 7.94 15.94
N ARG A 49 -7.82 7.20 15.93
CA ARG A 49 -6.58 7.68 15.33
C ARG A 49 -6.97 8.13 13.94
N SER A 50 -7.06 9.45 13.78
CA SER A 50 -7.12 10.18 12.53
C SER A 50 -6.44 9.33 11.47
N ARG A 51 -7.26 8.74 10.60
CA ARG A 51 -6.84 7.93 9.47
C ARG A 51 -5.96 8.83 8.61
N ARG A 52 -4.67 8.80 8.91
CA ARG A 52 -3.63 9.57 8.24
C ARG A 52 -2.69 8.58 7.60
N ILE A 53 -2.79 8.49 6.29
CA ILE A 53 -1.73 7.95 5.45
C ILE A 53 -0.82 9.15 5.15
N GLY A 54 0.31 9.26 5.87
CA GLY A 54 1.23 10.39 5.72
C GLY A 54 0.62 11.76 6.06
N SER A 55 0.99 12.79 5.27
CA SER A 55 0.62 14.20 5.48
C SER A 55 -0.70 14.63 4.85
N ILE A 56 -1.54 13.70 4.38
CA ILE A 56 -2.83 14.03 3.75
C ILE A 56 -3.94 13.15 4.35
N ALA A 57 -5.07 13.80 4.68
CA ALA A 57 -6.25 13.16 5.24
C ALA A 57 -6.86 12.16 4.25
N VAL A 58 -7.24 10.99 4.77
CA VAL A 58 -7.80 9.84 4.02
C VAL A 58 -9.14 10.14 3.33
N GLU A 59 -9.78 11.27 3.63
CA GLU A 59 -11.04 11.69 2.99
C GLU A 59 -10.89 12.21 1.54
N LEU A 60 -9.67 12.43 1.04
CA LEU A 60 -9.44 12.89 -0.35
C LEU A 60 -8.74 11.87 -1.25
N VAL A 61 -8.40 10.67 -0.76
CA VAL A 61 -7.71 9.64 -1.55
C VAL A 61 -8.68 8.51 -1.88
N PRO A 62 -9.03 8.31 -3.18
CA PRO A 62 -9.78 7.14 -3.60
C PRO A 62 -9.07 5.86 -3.12
N ASP A 63 -9.83 4.92 -2.55
CA ASP A 63 -9.35 3.66 -1.93
C ASP A 63 -8.58 3.77 -0.59
N GLY A 64 -8.44 4.95 0.02
CA GLY A 64 -7.73 5.13 1.30
C GLY A 64 -8.26 4.27 2.45
N ASP A 65 -9.57 4.08 2.54
CA ASP A 65 -10.19 3.23 3.57
C ASP A 65 -9.85 1.75 3.42
N LYS A 66 -9.76 1.26 2.17
CA LYS A 66 -9.42 -0.13 1.88
C LYS A 66 -7.94 -0.39 2.10
N ALA A 67 -7.10 0.57 1.74
CA ALA A 67 -5.67 0.54 2.04
C ALA A 67 -5.41 0.44 3.54
N LEU A 68 -6.09 1.26 4.33
CA LEU A 68 -5.99 1.18 5.79
C LEU A 68 -6.49 -0.14 6.35
N ALA A 69 -7.63 -0.65 5.87
CA ALA A 69 -8.13 -1.94 6.32
C ALA A 69 -7.12 -3.08 6.03
N ALA A 70 -6.49 -3.06 4.85
CA ALA A 70 -5.44 -4.02 4.48
C ALA A 70 -4.19 -3.88 5.36
N ILE A 71 -3.77 -2.65 5.66
CA ILE A 71 -2.65 -2.36 6.56
C ILE A 71 -2.95 -2.83 7.99
N ASP A 72 -4.14 -2.54 8.51
CA ASP A 72 -4.58 -2.95 9.86
C ASP A 72 -4.62 -4.48 9.96
N GLN A 73 -5.15 -5.15 8.93
CA GLN A 73 -5.15 -6.60 8.85
C GLN A 73 -3.73 -7.17 8.83
N ALA A 74 -2.83 -6.59 8.03
CA ALA A 74 -1.43 -7.00 7.98
C ALA A 74 -0.72 -6.82 9.32
N ASN A 75 -0.90 -5.67 9.97
CA ASN A 75 -0.35 -5.40 11.30
C ASN A 75 -0.88 -6.38 12.36
N ALA A 76 -2.18 -6.70 12.33
CA ALA A 76 -2.76 -7.66 13.25
C ALA A 76 -2.14 -9.04 13.12
N ARG A 77 -1.91 -9.52 11.89
CA ARG A 77 -1.24 -10.79 11.63
C ARG A 77 0.24 -10.77 11.99
N LEU A 78 0.97 -9.70 11.61
CA LEU A 78 2.37 -9.56 12.00
C LEU A 78 2.56 -9.56 13.51
N LYS A 79 1.60 -9.02 14.27
CA LYS A 79 1.62 -9.10 15.73
C LYS A 79 1.50 -10.54 16.24
N SER A 80 0.64 -11.36 15.64
CA SER A 80 0.51 -12.78 15.95
C SER A 80 1.79 -13.56 15.59
N ILE A 81 2.34 -13.33 14.41
CA ILE A 81 3.60 -13.93 13.94
C ILE A 81 4.75 -13.52 14.86
N SER A 82 4.86 -12.24 15.23
CA SER A 82 5.86 -11.74 16.17
C SER A 82 5.72 -12.39 17.55
N ALA A 83 4.49 -12.62 18.02
CA ALA A 83 4.25 -13.34 19.27
C ALA A 83 4.73 -14.81 19.19
N LEU A 84 4.52 -15.50 18.08
CA LEU A 84 5.05 -16.86 17.85
C LEU A 84 6.58 -16.84 17.80
N ARG A 85 7.15 -15.97 16.96
CA ARG A 85 8.61 -15.74 16.85
C ARG A 85 9.26 -15.48 18.20
N SER A 86 8.61 -14.71 19.08
CA SER A 86 9.17 -14.38 20.41
C SER A 86 9.38 -15.62 21.29
N ARG A 87 8.54 -16.65 21.11
CA ARG A 87 8.56 -17.90 21.88
C ARG A 87 9.55 -18.93 21.35
N ILE A 88 9.96 -18.80 20.09
CA ILE A 88 10.96 -19.67 19.48
C ILE A 88 12.32 -19.41 20.14
N ILE A 89 13.04 -20.47 20.51
CA ILE A 89 14.37 -20.38 21.13
C ILE A 89 15.45 -20.31 20.04
N ASP A 90 15.26 -21.02 18.93
CA ASP A 90 16.20 -21.07 17.82
C ASP A 90 16.47 -19.70 17.17
N MET A 91 17.72 -19.23 17.28
CA MET A 91 18.14 -17.94 16.73
C MET A 91 18.08 -17.87 15.20
N ARG A 92 18.29 -18.99 14.50
CA ARG A 92 18.27 -19.00 13.03
C ARG A 92 16.85 -18.87 12.50
N VAL A 93 15.91 -19.59 13.10
CA VAL A 93 14.50 -19.50 12.73
C VAL A 93 13.92 -18.14 13.13
N LYS A 94 14.35 -17.58 14.26
CA LYS A 94 13.97 -16.21 14.65
C LYS A 94 14.44 -15.15 13.66
N ALA A 95 15.69 -15.22 13.20
CA ALA A 95 16.23 -14.27 12.24
C ALA A 95 15.41 -14.30 10.95
N GLU A 96 15.14 -15.49 10.43
CA GLU A 96 14.36 -15.66 9.20
C GLU A 96 12.90 -15.18 9.36
N ALA A 97 12.30 -15.39 10.54
CA ALA A 97 10.97 -14.83 10.83
C ALA A 97 10.99 -13.30 10.94
N ASP A 98 12.10 -12.70 11.43
CA ASP A 98 12.27 -11.25 11.45
C ASP A 98 12.42 -10.68 10.03
N ASP A 99 13.13 -11.38 9.15
CA ASP A 99 13.29 -11.00 7.74
C ASP A 99 11.95 -11.03 7.00
N PHE A 100 11.11 -12.05 7.24
CA PHE A 100 9.73 -12.09 6.75
C PHE A 100 8.90 -10.90 7.27
N ILE A 101 9.02 -10.57 8.56
CA ILE A 101 8.33 -9.42 9.16
C ILE A 101 8.81 -8.11 8.51
N ALA A 102 10.12 -7.97 8.28
CA ALA A 102 10.71 -6.80 7.63
C ALA A 102 10.21 -6.64 6.20
N ALA A 103 10.25 -7.70 5.38
CA ALA A 103 9.74 -7.70 4.02
C ALA A 103 8.26 -7.33 3.97
N THR A 104 7.45 -7.87 4.89
CA THR A 104 6.02 -7.51 4.97
C THR A 104 5.80 -6.05 5.39
N ASN A 105 6.64 -5.51 6.28
CA ASN A 105 6.59 -4.10 6.65
C ASN A 105 6.94 -3.18 5.47
N ASP A 106 7.85 -3.59 4.59
CA ASP A 106 8.14 -2.85 3.36
C ASP A 106 6.93 -2.82 2.42
N LEU A 107 6.17 -3.91 2.31
CA LEU A 107 4.89 -3.93 1.58
C LEU A 107 3.85 -3.01 2.25
N ILE A 108 3.74 -3.02 3.57
CA ILE A 108 2.85 -2.12 4.33
C ILE A 108 3.20 -0.67 4.05
N ARG A 109 4.51 -0.34 4.08
CA ARG A 109 5.00 1.01 3.78
C ARG A 109 4.67 1.43 2.36
N TYR A 110 4.86 0.53 1.39
CA TYR A 110 4.52 0.79 -0.01
C TYR A 110 3.03 1.12 -0.19
N VAL A 111 2.12 0.35 0.45
CA VAL A 111 0.67 0.67 0.42
C VAL A 111 0.34 1.96 1.16
N GLY A 112 1.10 2.29 2.21
CA GLY A 112 1.02 3.57 2.90
C GLY A 112 1.54 4.75 2.07
N GLU A 113 2.36 4.54 1.05
CA GLU A 113 2.79 5.59 0.12
C GLU A 113 1.87 5.66 -1.12
N ASP A 114 1.32 4.53 -1.53
CA ASP A 114 0.38 4.40 -2.65
C ASP A 114 -0.85 3.55 -2.27
N PRO A 115 -1.95 4.18 -1.82
CA PRO A 115 -3.15 3.46 -1.39
C PRO A 115 -3.79 2.56 -2.46
N HIS A 116 -3.60 2.84 -3.75
CA HIS A 116 -4.13 1.99 -4.84
C HIS A 116 -3.44 0.61 -4.91
N SER A 117 -2.28 0.46 -4.27
CA SER A 117 -1.54 -0.81 -4.24
C SER A 117 -2.01 -1.78 -3.14
N TYR A 118 -3.03 -1.42 -2.36
CA TYR A 118 -3.58 -2.28 -1.30
C TYR A 118 -3.96 -3.71 -1.72
N PRO A 119 -4.40 -4.00 -2.97
CA PRO A 119 -4.74 -5.37 -3.35
C PRO A 119 -3.54 -6.32 -3.26
N THR A 120 -2.31 -5.84 -3.53
CA THR A 120 -1.09 -6.63 -3.43
C THR A 120 -0.81 -7.05 -1.99
N LEU A 121 -0.84 -6.11 -1.03
CA LEU A 121 -0.67 -6.43 0.38
C LEU A 121 -1.78 -7.35 0.89
N ASN A 122 -3.03 -7.06 0.52
CA ASN A 122 -4.17 -7.86 0.94
C ASN A 122 -4.11 -9.29 0.38
N HIS A 123 -3.67 -9.47 -0.87
CA HIS A 123 -3.46 -10.80 -1.43
C HIS A 123 -2.33 -11.54 -0.70
N PHE A 124 -1.18 -10.89 -0.55
CA PHE A 124 -0.02 -11.48 0.11
C PHE A 124 -0.34 -11.93 1.53
N ILE A 125 -0.95 -11.06 2.34
CA ILE A 125 -1.24 -11.38 3.74
C ILE A 125 -2.31 -12.47 3.91
N ASN A 126 -3.28 -12.55 2.99
CA ASN A 126 -4.30 -13.60 3.04
C ASN A 126 -3.76 -14.95 2.60
N VAL A 127 -2.88 -15.00 1.59
CA VAL A 127 -2.33 -16.27 1.10
C VAL A 127 -1.20 -16.77 2.00
N TYR A 128 -0.27 -15.88 2.37
CA TYR A 128 1.00 -16.28 2.99
C TYR A 128 1.06 -15.97 4.49
N GLY A 129 0.28 -15.00 4.98
CA GLY A 129 0.26 -14.67 6.41
C GLY A 129 -0.20 -15.83 7.28
N GLU A 130 -1.29 -16.51 6.89
CA GLU A 130 -1.79 -17.70 7.59
C GLU A 130 -0.82 -18.89 7.52
N GLN A 131 -0.18 -19.09 6.37
CA GLN A 131 0.82 -20.15 6.19
C GLN A 131 2.02 -19.94 7.12
N THR A 132 2.45 -18.69 7.28
CA THR A 132 3.56 -18.33 8.18
C THR A 132 3.21 -18.62 9.65
N GLU A 133 1.98 -18.28 10.08
CA GLU A 133 1.53 -18.58 11.45
C GLU A 133 1.48 -20.09 11.71
N SER A 134 0.93 -20.87 10.77
CA SER A 134 0.86 -22.33 10.87
C SER A 134 2.26 -22.95 10.91
N LEU A 135 3.17 -22.50 10.05
CA LEU A 135 4.56 -22.95 10.00
C LEU A 135 5.28 -22.70 11.32
N LEU A 136 5.24 -21.47 11.85
CA LEU A 136 5.92 -21.12 13.09
C LEU A 136 5.31 -21.84 14.30
N ASN A 137 4.00 -22.07 14.32
CA ASN A 137 3.35 -22.82 15.38
C ASN A 137 3.74 -24.30 15.34
N GLY A 138 3.74 -24.93 14.16
CA GLY A 138 4.21 -26.31 13.98
C GLY A 138 5.68 -26.48 14.35
N TYR A 139 6.53 -25.53 13.98
CA TYR A 139 7.93 -25.52 14.41
C TYR A 139 8.05 -25.40 15.94
N LEU A 140 7.30 -24.50 16.57
CA LEU A 140 7.30 -24.32 18.03
C LEU A 140 6.84 -25.58 18.77
N ASP A 141 5.88 -26.32 18.23
CA ASP A 141 5.42 -27.59 18.81
C ASP A 141 6.52 -28.66 18.75
N VAL A 142 7.25 -28.76 17.63
CA VAL A 142 8.43 -29.62 17.52
C VAL A 142 9.52 -29.17 18.50
N GLU A 143 9.75 -27.86 18.62
CA GLU A 143 10.74 -27.29 19.55
C GLU A 143 10.44 -27.66 21.00
N ARG A 144 9.17 -27.55 21.40
CA ARG A 144 8.69 -27.86 22.75
C ARG A 144 8.66 -29.36 23.06
N SER A 145 8.48 -30.20 22.05
CA SER A 145 8.51 -31.66 22.23
C SER A 145 9.87 -32.17 22.69
N GLY A 146 10.95 -31.41 22.46
CA GLY A 146 12.31 -31.78 22.84
C GLY A 146 12.90 -32.95 22.04
N VAL A 147 12.22 -33.41 20.98
CA VAL A 147 12.67 -34.52 20.14
C VAL A 147 13.79 -34.05 19.20
N THR A 148 15.04 -34.25 19.64
CA THR A 148 16.24 -33.77 18.95
C THR A 148 16.44 -34.36 17.56
N SER A 149 15.93 -35.57 17.30
CA SER A 149 16.04 -36.24 16.00
C SER A 149 15.24 -35.56 14.89
N GLN A 150 14.13 -34.91 15.23
CA GLN A 150 13.25 -34.22 14.27
C GLN A 150 13.51 -32.70 14.24
N MET A 151 14.13 -32.15 15.29
CA MET A 151 14.45 -30.72 15.41
C MET A 151 15.29 -30.18 14.25
N GLY A 152 16.33 -30.93 13.83
CA GLY A 152 17.22 -30.48 12.75
C GLY A 152 16.52 -30.38 11.40
N GLN A 153 15.64 -31.35 11.10
CA GLN A 153 14.83 -31.34 9.90
C GLN A 153 13.79 -30.21 9.94
N ALA A 154 13.00 -30.13 11.02
CA ALA A 154 11.98 -29.09 11.19
C ALA A 154 12.57 -27.66 11.11
N ARG A 155 13.78 -27.45 11.67
CA ARG A 155 14.52 -26.18 11.53
C ARG A 155 14.81 -25.86 10.07
N THR A 156 15.31 -26.84 9.32
CA THR A 156 15.72 -26.64 7.92
C THR A 156 14.50 -26.32 7.06
N GLU A 157 13.41 -27.08 7.23
CA GLU A 157 12.15 -26.86 6.54
C GLU A 157 11.53 -25.49 6.88
N ALA A 158 11.56 -25.09 8.16
CA ALA A 158 11.06 -23.78 8.58
C ALA A 158 11.85 -22.62 7.97
N ILE A 159 13.19 -22.71 7.95
CA ILE A 159 14.04 -21.69 7.32
C ILE A 159 13.76 -21.62 5.82
N GLU A 160 13.74 -22.76 5.12
CA GLU A 160 13.52 -22.79 3.67
C GLU A 160 12.15 -22.22 3.29
N ALA A 161 11.11 -22.57 4.05
CA ALA A 161 9.77 -22.04 3.83
C ALA A 161 9.71 -20.52 4.07
N LEU A 162 10.28 -20.00 5.17
CA LEU A 162 10.30 -18.56 5.43
C LEU A 162 11.08 -17.79 4.35
N GLN A 163 12.22 -18.30 3.88
CA GLN A 163 12.99 -17.71 2.77
C GLN A 163 12.17 -17.68 1.47
N ALA A 164 11.41 -18.74 1.18
CA ALA A 164 10.53 -18.77 0.02
C ALA A 164 9.43 -17.70 0.12
N LEU A 165 8.88 -17.49 1.31
CA LEU A 165 7.86 -16.47 1.57
C LEU A 165 8.43 -15.04 1.45
N GLU A 166 9.63 -14.79 1.97
CA GLU A 166 10.34 -13.52 1.84
C GLU A 166 10.56 -13.16 0.35
N ARG A 167 11.12 -14.09 -0.43
CA ARG A 167 11.33 -13.91 -1.87
C ARG A 167 10.02 -13.65 -2.61
N THR A 168 8.94 -14.29 -2.17
CA THR A 168 7.61 -14.08 -2.74
C THR A 168 7.10 -12.67 -2.44
N ALA A 169 7.28 -12.17 -1.22
CA ALA A 169 6.92 -10.80 -0.85
C ALA A 169 7.68 -9.77 -1.72
N ALA A 170 9.00 -9.93 -1.84
CA ALA A 170 9.83 -9.08 -2.67
C ALA A 170 9.46 -9.14 -4.16
N GLY A 171 9.06 -10.34 -4.64
CA GLY A 171 8.56 -10.55 -6.00
C GLY A 171 7.24 -9.83 -6.26
N GLU A 172 6.27 -9.93 -5.33
CA GLU A 172 4.99 -9.22 -5.40
C GLU A 172 5.19 -7.70 -5.43
N LEU A 173 6.09 -7.18 -4.59
CA LEU A 173 6.44 -5.76 -4.59
C LEU A 173 7.05 -5.34 -5.94
N THR A 174 8.05 -6.07 -6.43
CA THR A 174 8.70 -5.79 -7.72
C THR A 174 7.70 -5.82 -8.87
N ARG A 175 6.78 -6.78 -8.86
CA ARG A 175 5.72 -6.91 -9.86
C ARG A 175 4.75 -5.72 -9.80
N ALA A 176 4.33 -5.32 -8.61
CA ALA A 176 3.45 -4.18 -8.42
C ALA A 176 4.10 -2.87 -8.91
N VAL A 177 5.36 -2.64 -8.55
CA VAL A 177 6.14 -1.48 -9.01
C VAL A 177 6.31 -1.50 -10.53
N LYS A 178 6.67 -2.64 -11.13
CA LYS A 178 6.82 -2.78 -12.59
C LYS A 178 5.51 -2.51 -13.33
N ALA A 179 4.38 -3.01 -12.82
CA ALA A 179 3.07 -2.74 -13.40
C ALA A 179 2.76 -1.24 -13.40
N LYS A 180 3.08 -0.54 -12.30
CA LYS A 180 2.91 0.91 -12.18
C LYS A 180 3.82 1.68 -13.15
N THR A 181 5.09 1.28 -13.30
CA THR A 181 5.99 1.89 -14.28
C THR A 181 5.49 1.72 -15.71
N LEU A 182 4.94 0.54 -16.05
CA LEU A 182 4.39 0.28 -17.37
C LEU A 182 3.14 1.13 -17.63
N ALA A 183 2.24 1.23 -16.66
CA ALA A 183 1.06 2.09 -16.75
C ALA A 183 1.47 3.55 -16.98
N LEU A 184 2.44 4.07 -16.22
CA LEU A 184 2.97 5.42 -16.40
C LEU A 184 3.59 5.64 -17.78
N SER A 185 4.33 4.66 -18.32
CA SER A 185 4.89 4.76 -19.68
C SER A 185 3.80 4.77 -20.76
N ALA A 186 2.73 4.01 -20.57
CA ALA A 186 1.60 3.97 -21.49
C ALA A 186 0.82 5.28 -21.45
N ASP A 187 0.57 5.82 -20.26
CA ASP A 187 -0.06 7.12 -20.06
C ASP A 187 0.79 8.24 -20.70
N SER A 188 2.11 8.18 -20.56
CA SER A 188 3.03 9.14 -21.19
C SER A 188 2.96 9.08 -22.72
N ASP A 189 2.98 7.88 -23.32
CA ASP A 189 2.84 7.73 -24.78
C ASP A 189 1.46 8.22 -25.28
N ALA A 190 0.40 7.95 -24.51
CA ALA A 190 -0.94 8.44 -24.82
C ALA A 190 -0.99 9.98 -24.79
N ILE A 191 -0.37 10.63 -23.80
CA ILE A 191 -0.28 12.10 -23.73
C ILE A 191 0.52 12.67 -24.90
N VAL A 192 1.67 12.08 -25.25
CA VAL A 192 2.48 12.52 -26.40
C VAL A 192 1.69 12.36 -27.70
N ARG A 193 0.96 11.27 -27.86
CA ARG A 193 0.13 11.04 -29.05
C ARG A 193 -1.02 12.02 -29.15
N LEU A 194 -1.70 12.30 -28.03
CA LEU A 194 -2.79 13.27 -27.97
C LEU A 194 -2.30 14.70 -28.27
N SER A 195 -1.18 15.11 -27.66
CA SER A 195 -0.59 16.44 -27.91
C SER A 195 -0.17 16.64 -29.37
N ARG A 196 0.41 15.63 -30.01
CA ARG A 196 0.69 15.64 -31.45
C ARG A 196 -0.58 15.77 -32.29
N MET A 197 -1.63 15.05 -31.92
CA MET A 197 -2.92 15.10 -32.62
C MET A 197 -3.61 16.48 -32.48
N ASP A 198 -3.46 17.12 -31.32
CA ASP A 198 -3.95 18.48 -31.06
C ASP A 198 -3.04 19.59 -31.65
N GLY A 199 -1.96 19.22 -32.35
CA GLY A 199 -1.06 20.15 -33.04
C GLY A 199 0.00 20.81 -32.15
N TYR A 200 0.12 20.39 -30.89
CA TYR A 200 1.19 20.81 -29.98
C TYR A 200 2.46 19.97 -30.21
N ASP A 201 2.98 19.98 -31.44
CA ASP A 201 4.32 19.43 -31.68
C ASP A 201 5.37 20.37 -31.08
N SER A 202 6.40 19.79 -30.44
CA SER A 202 7.52 20.56 -29.88
C SER A 202 8.32 21.32 -30.94
N ASP A 203 8.13 20.98 -32.22
CA ASP A 203 8.70 21.69 -33.37
C ASP A 203 7.94 22.99 -33.70
N ASN A 204 6.66 23.10 -33.34
CA ASN A 204 5.81 24.27 -33.64
C ASN A 204 6.04 25.47 -32.69
N ALA A 205 6.64 25.27 -31.52
CA ALA A 205 7.03 26.38 -30.64
C ALA A 205 8.13 27.25 -31.26
N THR A 206 9.00 26.65 -32.08
CA THR A 206 10.02 27.34 -32.87
C THR A 206 9.46 27.91 -34.17
N ALA A 207 8.48 27.25 -34.80
CA ALA A 207 7.83 27.75 -36.02
C ALA A 207 6.90 28.95 -35.75
N ALA A 208 6.19 28.99 -34.62
CA ALA A 208 5.32 30.12 -34.26
C ALA A 208 6.09 31.41 -33.94
N ILE A 209 7.38 31.31 -33.58
CA ILE A 209 8.27 32.47 -33.42
C ILE A 209 8.88 32.89 -34.77
N ALA A 210 9.03 31.97 -35.72
CA ALA A 210 9.53 32.24 -37.06
C ALA A 210 8.46 32.81 -38.02
N ASP A 211 7.19 32.39 -37.90
CA ASP A 211 6.09 32.82 -38.78
C ASP A 211 5.64 34.28 -38.53
N ALA A 212 5.97 34.84 -37.36
CA ALA A 212 5.79 36.27 -37.11
C ALA A 212 6.82 37.16 -37.86
N GLY A 213 7.81 36.56 -38.53
CA GLY A 213 8.92 37.26 -39.18
C GLY A 213 8.97 37.25 -40.71
N ASP A 214 8.21 36.37 -41.40
CA ASP A 214 8.48 36.08 -42.83
C ASP A 214 7.30 36.27 -43.81
N SER A 215 6.16 36.79 -43.38
CA SER A 215 5.03 37.08 -44.29
C SER A 215 5.20 38.43 -45.00
N ALA A 216 6.28 38.59 -45.77
CA ALA A 216 6.48 39.73 -46.67
C ALA A 216 7.37 39.45 -47.89
N ASN A 217 7.15 38.38 -48.69
CA ASN A 217 7.58 38.43 -50.10
C ASN A 217 6.95 37.34 -51.00
N SER A 218 6.34 37.78 -52.11
CA SER A 218 6.14 37.11 -53.42
C SER A 218 5.46 35.73 -53.47
N GLY A 219 4.44 35.45 -54.28
CA GLY A 219 4.10 36.01 -55.57
C GLY A 219 4.29 34.97 -56.70
N ASP A 220 3.16 34.41 -57.14
CA ASP A 220 2.82 34.04 -58.53
C ASP A 220 3.23 32.69 -59.20
N SER A 221 2.23 32.15 -59.91
CA SER A 221 2.23 31.26 -61.10
C SER A 221 2.34 29.72 -61.02
N ALA A 222 1.16 29.08 -61.04
CA ALA A 222 0.56 28.22 -62.10
C ALA A 222 1.22 26.95 -62.69
N SER A 223 0.32 25.96 -62.99
CA SER A 223 0.36 24.92 -64.06
C SER A 223 1.16 23.63 -63.75
N SER A 224 0.78 22.38 -64.04
CA SER A 224 -0.38 21.69 -64.65
C SER A 224 -0.11 20.16 -64.68
N SER A 225 -1.20 19.36 -64.67
CA SER A 225 -1.45 18.07 -65.38
C SER A 225 -0.59 16.78 -65.23
N ASP A 226 -1.34 15.66 -65.24
CA ASP A 226 -1.02 14.27 -65.65
C ASP A 226 -0.20 13.39 -64.69
N SER A 227 -0.40 12.09 -64.53
CA SER A 227 -1.39 11.08 -64.98
C SER A 227 -0.94 9.74 -64.35
N ASP A 228 -1.88 8.83 -64.09
CA ASP A 228 -1.77 7.36 -64.08
C ASP A 228 -0.54 6.61 -63.52
N GLY A 229 -0.80 5.58 -62.71
CA GLY A 229 0.21 4.58 -62.35
C GLY A 229 -0.24 3.59 -61.27
N ALA A 230 -1.14 2.67 -61.63
CA ALA A 230 -1.37 1.45 -60.87
C ALA A 230 -0.12 0.53 -60.93
N ALA A 231 0.31 0.00 -59.78
CA ALA A 231 1.18 -1.17 -59.73
C ALA A 231 0.90 -1.97 -58.45
N GLU A 232 0.39 -3.19 -58.66
CA GLU A 232 0.41 -4.31 -57.74
C GLU A 232 1.84 -4.63 -57.26
N HIS A 233 1.97 -5.19 -56.04
CA HIS A 233 2.87 -6.30 -55.70
C HIS A 233 2.46 -6.80 -54.30
N ALA A 234 1.83 -7.97 -54.17
CA ALA A 234 2.44 -9.32 -54.07
C ALA A 234 2.82 -9.69 -52.63
N THR A 235 2.25 -10.80 -52.12
CA THR A 235 2.91 -11.97 -51.48
C THR A 235 1.88 -12.79 -50.68
N ALA A 236 1.60 -14.04 -51.09
CA ALA A 236 2.22 -15.29 -50.61
C ALA A 236 1.78 -15.64 -49.17
N GLY A 237 1.39 -16.85 -48.77
CA GLY A 237 1.34 -18.17 -49.37
C GLY A 237 0.96 -19.09 -48.20
N LYS A 238 -0.11 -19.89 -48.33
CA LYS A 238 -0.61 -20.75 -47.26
C LYS A 238 -0.20 -22.19 -47.57
N VAL A 239 0.73 -22.71 -46.77
CA VAL A 239 1.11 -24.12 -46.74
C VAL A 239 0.15 -24.84 -45.79
N ALA A 240 -0.34 -26.01 -46.20
CA ALA A 240 -0.97 -27.03 -45.37
C ALA A 240 -0.10 -28.29 -45.46
#